data_AF-A0A9X2RK22-F1
#
_entry.id   AF-A0A9X2RK22-F1
#
_cell.length_a   1.000
_cell.length_b   1.000
_cell.length_c   1.000
_cell.angle_alpha   90.00
_cell.angle_beta   90.00
_cell.angle_gamma   90.00
#
_symmetry.space_group_name_H-M   'P 1'
#
loop_
_entity.id
_entity.type
_entity.pdbx_description
1 polymer ?
#
loop_
_entity_poly.entity_id
_entity_poly.type
_entity_poly.pdbx_seq_one_letter_code
_entity_poly.pdbx_strand_id
1 'polypeptide(L)' 'MVFTVEPMVNEGSRKPKTLDDGWTVVTEDGKLFAQFEHAVAVTKTGFEVLTLRKNEALPRAWASDAKSLTCLSGL' A
#
# COMPACT_ATOMS: atom_id res chain seq x y z
N MET A 1 4.99 -0.09 -15.08
CA MET A 1 5.51 0.81 -14.02
C MET A 1 5.53 0.02 -12.72
N VAL A 2 6.48 0.26 -11.82
CA VAL A 2 6.52 -0.36 -10.49
C VAL A 2 6.69 0.74 -9.44
N PHE A 3 5.91 0.70 -8.36
CA PHE A 3 5.98 1.65 -7.24
C PHE A 3 5.51 0.99 -5.93
N THR A 4 5.72 1.66 -4.80
CA THR A 4 5.30 1.19 -3.47
C THR A 4 3.98 1.84 -3.04
N VAL A 5 3.13 1.05 -2.39
CA VAL A 5 2.00 1.55 -1.61
C VAL A 5 2.30 1.27 -0.16
N GLU A 6 2.57 2.32 0.62
CA GLU A 6 3.14 2.22 1.96
C GLU A 6 2.42 3.09 3.02
N PRO A 7 1.12 2.85 3.28
CA PRO A 7 0.38 3.68 4.22
C PRO A 7 0.92 3.56 5.65
N MET A 8 1.03 4.71 6.30
CA MET A 8 1.23 4.82 7.75
C MET A 8 -0.09 5.29 8.39
N VAL A 9 -0.54 4.57 9.40
CA VAL A 9 -1.77 4.87 10.16
C VAL A 9 -1.39 5.17 11.60
N ASN A 10 -1.82 6.32 12.08
CA ASN A 10 -1.51 6.80 13.43
C ASN A 10 -2.77 6.74 14.30
N GLU A 11 -2.62 6.31 15.56
CA GLU A 11 -3.71 6.35 16.55
C GLU A 11 -4.10 7.78 16.93
N GLY A 12 -3.13 8.71 16.86
CA GLY A 12 -3.31 10.11 17.19
C GLY A 12 -2.90 11.04 16.06
N SER A 13 -1.96 11.94 16.36
CA SER A 13 -1.51 12.98 15.46
C SER A 13 -0.86 12.42 14.19
N ARG A 14 -1.13 13.04 13.04
CA ARG A 14 -0.41 12.78 11.78
C ARG A 14 1.01 13.39 11.79
N LYS A 15 1.30 14.33 12.70
CA LYS A 15 2.56 15.07 12.68
C LYS A 15 3.73 14.19 13.15
N PRO A 16 4.80 14.08 12.35
CA PRO A 16 6.00 13.37 12.74
C PRO A 16 7.01 14.28 13.45
N LYS A 17 7.96 13.66 14.14
CA LYS A 17 9.20 14.26 14.65
C LYS A 17 10.37 13.31 14.38
N THR A 18 11.46 13.82 13.82
CA THR A 18 12.72 13.08 13.69
C THR A 18 13.54 13.23 14.98
N LEU A 19 14.09 12.13 15.48
CA LEU A 19 14.94 12.13 16.67
C LEU A 19 16.38 12.57 16.35
N ASP A 20 17.17 12.79 17.40
CA ASP A 20 18.55 13.30 17.30
C ASP A 20 19.50 12.32 16.60
N ASP A 21 19.10 11.05 16.43
CA ASP A 21 19.83 10.07 15.63
C ASP A 21 19.77 10.34 14.11
N GLY A 22 18.90 11.27 13.67
CA GLY A 22 18.72 11.66 12.28
C GLY A 22 17.92 10.67 11.43
N TRP A 23 17.38 9.59 12.01
CA TRP A 23 16.72 8.50 11.29
C TRP A 23 15.35 8.14 11.88
N THR A 24 15.26 8.02 13.20
CA THR A 24 14.04 7.55 13.83
C THR A 24 12.97 8.62 13.73
N VAL A 25 11.83 8.26 13.13
CA VAL A 25 10.65 9.11 13.05
C VAL A 25 9.59 8.59 14.01
N VAL A 26 9.14 9.46 14.92
CA VAL A 26 8.07 9.18 15.87
C VAL A 26 6.89 10.11 15.64
N THR A 27 5.72 9.77 16.16
CA THR A 27 4.58 10.70 16.23
C THR A 27 4.87 11.80 17.24
N GLU A 28 4.46 13.03 16.95
CA GLU A 28 4.68 14.17 17.85
C GLU A 28 3.98 13.97 19.22
N ASP A 29 2.90 13.21 19.25
CA ASP A 29 2.14 12.88 20.47
C ASP A 29 2.56 11.57 21.15
N GLY A 30 3.56 10.87 20.61
CA GLY A 30 4.11 9.63 21.18
C GLY A 30 3.15 8.43 21.17
N LYS A 31 2.00 8.53 20.49
CA LYS A 31 1.05 7.41 20.36
C LYS A 31 1.47 6.40 19.30
N LEU A 32 0.81 5.24 19.32
CA LEU A 32 1.11 4.16 18.40
C LEU A 32 0.85 4.54 16.94
N PHE A 33 1.65 3.97 16.05
CA PHE A 33 1.40 3.97 14.62
C PHE A 33 1.76 2.60 14.03
N ALA A 34 1.23 2.32 12.85
CA ALA A 34 1.54 1.12 12.10
C ALA A 34 1.80 1.49 10.63
N GLN A 35 2.65 0.72 9.97
CA GLN A 35 2.92 0.84 8.54
C GLN A 35 2.76 -0.52 7.88
N PHE A 36 2.21 -0.52 6.67
CA PHE A 36 2.22 -1.65 5.76
C PHE A 36 2.81 -1.21 4.44
N GLU A 37 3.42 -2.12 3.69
CA GLU A 37 4.03 -1.81 2.40
C GLU A 37 3.91 -2.99 1.44
N HIS A 38 3.58 -2.67 0.19
CA HIS A 38 3.75 -3.57 -0.94
C HIS A 38 4.35 -2.86 -2.15
N ALA A 39 5.25 -3.55 -2.86
CA ALA A 39 5.63 -3.21 -4.22
C ALA A 39 4.57 -3.72 -5.21
N VAL A 40 4.09 -2.81 -6.07
CA VAL A 40 3.03 -3.06 -7.04
C VAL A 40 3.52 -2.77 -8.45
N ALA A 41 3.30 -3.70 -9.36
CA ALA A 41 3.50 -3.50 -10.80
C ALA A 41 2.17 -3.16 -11.48
N VAL A 42 2.11 -2.02 -12.19
CA VAL A 42 0.99 -1.68 -13.06
C VAL A 42 1.15 -2.42 -14.39
N THR A 43 0.13 -3.16 -14.76
CA THR A 43 0.05 -3.93 -16.01
C THR A 43 -0.96 -3.30 -16.97
N LYS A 44 -1.11 -3.86 -18.18
CA LYS A 44 -2.06 -3.31 -19.18
C LYS A 44 -3.52 -3.35 -18.73
N THR A 45 -3.88 -4.26 -17.83
CA THR A 45 -5.26 -4.55 -17.46
C THR A 45 -5.50 -4.45 -15.95
N GLY A 46 -4.54 -3.95 -15.17
CA GLY A 46 -4.65 -3.86 -13.72
C GLY A 46 -3.30 -3.78 -13.03
N PHE A 47 -3.11 -4.59 -11.99
CA PHE A 47 -1.89 -4.60 -11.19
C PHE A 47 -1.49 -6.01 -10.71
N GLU A 48 -0.24 -6.14 -10.31
CA GLU A 48 0.31 -7.31 -9.64
C GLU A 48 1.00 -6.87 -8.33
N VAL A 49 0.70 -7.54 -7.23
CA VAL A 49 1.36 -7.32 -5.93
C VAL A 49 2.58 -8.23 -5.86
N LEU A 50 3.76 -7.67 -6.13
CA LEU A 50 5.01 -8.43 -6.26
C LEU A 50 5.52 -9.01 -4.94
N THR A 51 4.99 -8.51 -3.83
CA THR A 51 5.44 -8.85 -2.45
C THR A 51 4.36 -9.55 -1.65
N LEU A 52 3.29 -10.03 -2.30
CA LEU A 52 2.22 -10.79 -1.67
C LEU A 52 2.74 -12.13 -1.15
N ARG A 53 2.42 -12.49 0.10
CA ARG A 53 2.86 -13.76 0.68
C ARG A 53 2.03 -14.93 0.16
N LYS A 54 2.61 -16.14 0.17
CA LYS A 54 1.93 -17.37 -0.31
C LYS A 54 0.63 -17.69 0.44
N ASN A 55 0.54 -17.31 1.71
CA ASN A 55 -0.61 -17.55 2.59
C ASN A 55 -1.45 -16.28 2.81
N GLU A 56 -1.22 -15.23 2.02
CA GLU A 56 -1.96 -13.98 2.06
C GLU A 56 -2.90 -13.94 0.87
N ALA A 57 -4.17 -13.62 1.12
CA ALA A 57 -5.17 -13.49 0.08
C ALA A 57 -5.47 -12.01 -0.15
N LEU A 58 -5.54 -11.61 -1.41
CA LEU A 58 -6.16 -10.34 -1.74
C LEU A 58 -7.60 -10.35 -1.23
N PRO A 59 -8.08 -9.28 -0.58
CA PRO A 59 -9.46 -9.20 -0.14
C PRO A 59 -10.43 -9.52 -1.26
N ARG A 60 -11.48 -10.26 -0.90
CA ARG A 60 -12.43 -10.88 -1.83
C ARG A 60 -13.09 -9.88 -2.79
N ALA A 61 -13.19 -8.61 -2.38
CA ALA A 61 -13.72 -7.51 -3.17
C ALA A 61 -12.87 -7.12 -4.39
N TRP A 62 -11.56 -7.44 -4.40
CA TRP A 62 -10.66 -7.10 -5.51
C TRP A 62 -10.29 -8.31 -6.38
N ALA A 63 -10.56 -9.53 -5.89
CA ALA A 63 -10.29 -10.76 -6.62
C ALA A 63 -11.26 -10.98 -7.81
N SER A 64 -12.46 -10.37 -7.79
CA SER A 64 -13.46 -10.48 -8.86
C SER A 64 -13.18 -9.61 -10.09
N ASP A 65 -12.40 -8.53 -9.93
CA ASP A 65 -12.31 -7.48 -10.96
C ASP A 65 -11.18 -7.71 -11.97
N ALA A 66 -10.29 -8.68 -11.71
CA ALA A 66 -9.25 -9.09 -12.66
C ALA A 66 -9.80 -9.80 -13.91
N LYS A 67 -11.09 -10.21 -13.92
CA LYS A 67 -11.77 -10.79 -15.10
C LYS A 67 -12.73 -9.85 -15.82
N SER A 68 -12.99 -8.64 -15.30
CA SER A 68 -13.96 -7.72 -15.89
C SER A 68 -13.35 -6.59 -16.74
N LEU A 69 -12.02 -6.47 -16.81
CA LEU A 69 -11.34 -5.49 -17.67
C LEU A 69 -11.09 -6.05 -19.08
N THR A 70 -12.12 -6.64 -19.68
CA THR A 70 -12.24 -6.61 -21.15
C THR A 70 -12.50 -5.16 -21.55
N CYS A 71 -11.42 -4.51 -21.96
CA CYS A 71 -11.37 -3.62 -23.11
C CYS A 71 -12.75 -3.13 -23.60
N LEU A 72 -13.15 -1.93 -23.21
CA LEU A 72 -13.96 -1.08 -24.09
C LEU A 72 -13.04 -0.64 -25.25
N SER A 73 -12.69 -1.58 -26.11
CA SER A 73 -12.37 -1.30 -27.51
C SER A 73 -13.66 -0.88 -28.17
N GLY A 74 -13.88 0.42 -28.30
CA GLY A 74 -15.11 0.94 -28.89
C GLY A 74 -15.23 2.44 -28.79
N LEU A 75 -14.20 3.17 -29.21
CA LEU A 75 -14.25 4.46 -29.90
C LEU A 75 -12.96 4.61 -30.74
#